data_AF-A0A849STM4-F1
#
_entry.id   AF-A0A849STM4-F1
#
_cell.length_a   1.000
_cell.length_b   1.000
_cell.length_c   1.000
_cell.angle_alpha   90.00
_cell.angle_beta   90.00
_cell.angle_gamma   90.00
#
_symmetry.space_group_name_H-M   'P 1'
#
loop_
_entity.id
_entity.type
_entity.pdbx_description
1 polymer ?
#
loop_
_entity_poly.entity_id
_entity_poly.type
_entity_poly.pdbx_seq_one_letter_code
_entity_poly.pdbx_strand_id
1 'polypeptide(L)'
;MISLKKILRLVLAFMTWTKLTIHNTWGIINVFFIVWIRPMKGGLISDSHPMATGINPESKKPIWPENIIFQSIRDESKNYPIDVEIVTDVGNHLRKMVANSCSSEKYPSGKADRMPPAINYIHGAVHYNGGFLLFNDFADAISHFSNKEFQESFKNFVTIEKREPVTLFRNRNYDRMEYTAHDLIF
;
A
#
# COMPACT_ATOMS: atom_id res chain seq x y z
N MET A 1 -26.15 28.32 17.26
CA MET A 1 -26.37 28.42 15.79
C MET A 1 -25.24 27.71 15.07
N ILE A 2 -25.54 26.73 14.20
CA ILE A 2 -24.50 26.05 13.40
C ILE A 2 -24.08 27.00 12.27
N SER A 3 -22.79 27.24 12.09
CA SER A 3 -22.30 28.14 11.03
C SER A 3 -22.44 27.51 9.64
N LEU A 4 -22.66 28.32 8.61
CA LEU A 4 -22.72 27.86 7.22
C LEU A 4 -21.49 27.06 6.80
N LYS A 5 -20.30 27.45 7.27
CA LYS A 5 -19.04 26.71 7.05
C LYS A 5 -19.09 25.30 7.64
N LYS A 6 -19.68 25.14 8.83
CA LYS A 6 -19.84 23.83 9.48
C LYS A 6 -20.84 22.95 8.72
N ILE A 7 -21.95 23.52 8.24
CA ILE A 7 -22.91 22.80 7.39
C ILE A 7 -22.24 22.33 6.10
N LEU A 8 -21.49 23.20 5.41
CA LEU A 8 -20.81 22.85 4.17
C LEU A 8 -19.79 21.72 4.36
N ARG A 9 -19.02 21.74 5.46
CA ARG A 9 -18.09 20.66 5.80
C ARG A 9 -18.81 19.33 6.04
N LEU A 10 -19.93 19.34 6.75
CA LEU A 10 -20.72 18.13 6.99
C LEU A 10 -21.26 17.53 5.68
N VAL A 11 -21.71 18.36 4.75
CA VAL A 11 -22.16 17.91 3.42
C VAL A 11 -21.00 17.30 2.64
N LEU A 12 -19.84 17.97 2.59
CA LEU A 12 -18.66 17.44 1.91
C LEU A 12 -18.16 16.13 2.53
N ALA A 13 -18.16 16.04 3.86
CA ALA A 13 -17.81 14.82 4.59
C ALA A 13 -18.75 13.67 4.24
N PHE A 14 -20.06 13.92 4.23
CA PHE A 14 -21.06 12.92 3.84
C PHE A 14 -20.89 12.45 2.39
N MET A 15 -20.65 13.37 1.45
CA MET A 15 -20.39 13.02 0.05
C MET A 15 -19.11 12.19 -0.10
N THR A 16 -18.05 12.58 0.60
CA THR A 16 -16.76 11.87 0.60
C THR A 16 -16.92 10.47 1.18
N TRP A 17 -17.56 10.36 2.34
CA TRP A 17 -17.89 9.08 2.97
C TRP A 17 -18.69 8.19 2.03
N THR A 18 -19.74 8.71 1.39
CA THR A 18 -20.58 7.93 0.46
C THR A 18 -19.76 7.42 -0.73
N LYS A 19 -18.93 8.28 -1.32
CA LYS A 19 -18.05 7.90 -2.44
C LYS A 19 -17.07 6.80 -2.04
N LEU A 20 -16.44 6.93 -0.87
CA LEU A 20 -15.51 5.93 -0.34
C LEU A 20 -16.23 4.61 -0.05
N THR A 21 -17.41 4.66 0.57
CA THR A 21 -18.22 3.47 0.86
C THR A 21 -18.57 2.71 -0.42
N ILE A 22 -19.03 3.41 -1.46
CA ILE A 22 -19.35 2.79 -2.76
C ILE A 22 -18.10 2.17 -3.39
N HIS A 23 -16.99 2.93 -3.44
CA HIS A 23 -15.74 2.46 -4.04
C HIS A 23 -15.19 1.23 -3.32
N ASN A 24 -15.14 1.27 -1.98
CA ASN A 24 -14.65 0.16 -1.15
C ASN A 24 -15.56 -1.06 -1.27
N THR A 25 -16.88 -0.87 -1.26
CA THR A 25 -17.85 -1.95 -1.44
C THR A 25 -17.68 -2.61 -2.80
N TRP A 26 -17.51 -1.81 -3.86
CA TRP A 26 -17.21 -2.33 -5.20
C TRP A 26 -15.90 -3.14 -5.22
N GLY A 27 -14.84 -2.65 -4.58
CA GLY A 27 -13.59 -3.38 -4.41
C GLY A 27 -13.78 -4.73 -3.70
N ILE A 28 -14.49 -4.74 -2.56
CA ILE A 28 -14.80 -5.95 -1.79
C ILE A 28 -15.58 -6.97 -2.64
N ILE A 29 -16.59 -6.52 -3.39
CA ILE A 29 -17.38 -7.40 -4.26
C ILE A 29 -16.48 -8.02 -5.34
N ASN A 30 -15.57 -7.25 -5.95
CA ASN A 30 -14.64 -7.79 -6.95
C ASN A 30 -13.68 -8.81 -6.34
N VAL A 31 -13.13 -8.53 -5.15
CA VAL A 31 -12.29 -9.49 -4.43
C VAL A 31 -13.08 -10.76 -4.09
N PHE A 32 -14.30 -10.62 -3.58
CA PHE A 32 -15.17 -11.77 -3.31
C PHE A 32 -15.42 -12.60 -4.57
N PHE A 33 -15.66 -11.94 -5.71
CA PHE A 33 -15.90 -12.59 -6.98
C PHE A 33 -14.69 -13.42 -7.43
N ILE A 34 -13.49 -12.87 -7.41
CA ILE A 34 -12.26 -13.56 -7.85
C ILE A 34 -11.70 -14.56 -6.84
N VAL A 35 -12.24 -14.59 -5.61
CA VAL A 35 -11.87 -15.59 -4.60
C VAL A 35 -12.88 -16.74 -4.56
N TRP A 36 -14.18 -16.45 -4.67
CA TRP A 36 -15.25 -17.44 -4.39
C TRP A 36 -16.10 -17.81 -5.61
N ILE A 37 -16.46 -16.86 -6.47
CA ILE A 37 -17.40 -17.11 -7.58
C ILE A 37 -16.66 -17.59 -8.83
N ARG A 38 -15.57 -16.92 -9.19
CA ARG A 38 -14.64 -17.31 -10.25
C ARG A 38 -13.21 -17.26 -9.71
N PRO A 39 -12.81 -18.26 -8.89
CA PRO A 39 -11.52 -18.24 -8.22
C PRO A 39 -10.38 -18.08 -9.21
N MET A 40 -9.57 -17.04 -9.02
CA MET A 40 -8.32 -16.87 -9.75
C MET A 40 -7.38 -18.01 -9.37
N LYS A 41 -6.93 -18.77 -10.38
CA LYS A 41 -6.06 -19.92 -10.18
C LYS A 41 -4.64 -19.46 -9.83
N GLY A 42 -3.92 -20.28 -9.07
CA GLY A 42 -2.46 -20.17 -9.00
C GLY A 42 -1.80 -20.66 -10.30
N GLY A 43 -0.51 -20.43 -10.42
CA GLY A 43 0.28 -20.80 -11.59
C GLY A 43 0.16 -19.87 -12.80
N LEU A 44 -0.48 -18.70 -12.64
CA LEU A 44 -0.67 -17.75 -13.75
C LEU A 44 0.63 -17.07 -14.20
N ILE A 45 1.63 -17.02 -13.31
CA ILE A 45 2.97 -16.50 -13.59
C ILE A 45 4.00 -17.48 -13.03
N SER A 46 5.19 -17.53 -13.63
CA SER A 46 6.31 -18.33 -13.14
C SER A 46 6.96 -17.71 -11.89
N ASP A 47 7.74 -18.50 -11.18
CA ASP A 47 8.59 -18.05 -10.07
C ASP A 47 9.72 -17.09 -10.51
N SER A 48 10.08 -17.08 -11.79
CA SER A 48 11.00 -16.13 -12.41
C SER A 48 10.38 -14.76 -12.74
N HIS A 49 9.06 -14.62 -12.61
CA HIS A 49 8.37 -13.37 -12.92
C HIS A 49 8.84 -12.22 -11.98
N PRO A 50 9.01 -10.98 -12.46
CA PRO A 50 9.48 -9.86 -11.64
C PRO A 50 8.72 -9.65 -10.32
N MET A 51 7.39 -9.80 -10.34
CA MET A 51 6.56 -9.73 -9.12
C MET A 51 6.89 -10.80 -8.05
N ALA A 52 7.43 -11.95 -8.46
CA ALA A 52 7.83 -13.04 -7.58
C ALA A 52 9.28 -12.92 -7.11
N THR A 53 10.15 -12.34 -7.94
CA THR A 53 11.58 -12.15 -7.63
C THR A 53 11.84 -10.83 -6.91
N GLY A 54 11.02 -9.81 -7.15
CA GLY A 54 11.26 -8.43 -6.69
C GLY A 54 12.37 -7.71 -7.46
N ILE A 55 12.81 -8.26 -8.59
CA ILE A 55 13.92 -7.72 -9.38
C ILE A 55 13.39 -6.94 -10.57
N ASN A 56 13.83 -5.69 -10.72
CA ASN A 56 13.53 -4.89 -11.90
C ASN A 56 14.25 -5.52 -13.12
N PRO A 57 13.51 -5.88 -14.20
CA PRO A 57 14.10 -6.52 -15.37
C PRO A 57 15.09 -5.63 -16.13
N GLU A 58 14.99 -4.30 -16.01
CA GLU A 58 15.88 -3.34 -16.68
C GLU A 58 17.17 -3.13 -15.88
N SER A 59 17.05 -2.74 -14.61
CA SER A 59 18.21 -2.42 -13.76
C SER A 59 18.91 -3.65 -13.18
N LYS A 60 18.23 -4.82 -13.19
CA LYS A 60 18.65 -6.07 -12.52
C LYS A 60 18.86 -5.93 -11.00
N LYS A 61 18.30 -4.88 -10.40
CA LYS A 61 18.37 -4.61 -8.96
C LYS A 61 17.00 -4.83 -8.30
N PRO A 62 16.94 -4.92 -6.96
CA PRO A 62 15.67 -4.90 -6.25
C PRO A 62 14.87 -3.64 -6.59
N ILE A 63 13.57 -3.80 -6.90
CA ILE A 63 12.74 -2.69 -7.38
C ILE A 63 12.31 -1.73 -6.27
N TRP A 64 12.16 -2.21 -5.02
CA TRP A 64 11.53 -1.40 -3.96
C TRP A 64 12.32 -0.15 -3.58
N PRO A 65 13.67 -0.17 -3.49
CA PRO A 65 14.45 1.05 -3.31
C PRO A 65 14.30 2.06 -4.46
N GLU A 66 14.12 1.60 -5.70
CA GLU A 66 13.88 2.46 -6.87
C GLU A 66 12.49 3.09 -6.84
N ASN A 67 11.57 2.49 -6.10
CA ASN A 67 10.19 2.94 -5.92
C ASN A 67 9.99 3.87 -4.72
N ILE A 68 11.06 4.32 -4.05
CA ILE A 68 10.94 5.36 -3.03
C ILE A 68 10.65 6.69 -3.73
N ILE A 69 9.43 7.21 -3.54
CA ILE A 69 8.98 8.45 -4.17
C ILE A 69 9.02 9.64 -3.21
N PHE A 70 9.10 9.39 -1.90
CA PHE A 70 9.16 10.43 -0.89
C PHE A 70 9.81 9.93 0.40
N GLN A 71 10.62 10.80 1.01
CA GLN A 71 11.24 10.57 2.30
C GLN A 71 11.15 11.87 3.10
N SER A 72 10.46 11.82 4.24
CA SER A 72 10.54 12.89 5.25
C SER A 72 11.96 13.03 5.79
N ILE A 73 12.27 14.21 6.32
CA ILE A 73 13.54 14.48 7.02
C ILE A 73 13.69 13.49 8.16
N ARG A 74 14.82 12.79 8.22
CA ARG A 74 15.06 11.79 9.27
C ARG A 74 15.31 12.48 10.61
N ASP A 75 14.69 11.96 11.67
CA ASP A 75 15.03 12.32 13.04
C ASP A 75 16.34 11.61 13.45
N GLU A 76 17.45 12.32 13.33
CA GLU A 76 18.80 11.82 13.65
C GLU A 76 19.00 11.51 15.14
N SER A 77 18.09 11.96 16.02
CA SER A 77 18.15 11.61 17.45
C SER A 77 17.74 10.16 17.72
N LYS A 78 17.10 9.49 16.75
CA LYS A 78 16.60 8.13 16.87
C LYS A 78 17.37 7.18 15.97
N ASN A 79 17.66 5.98 16.49
CA ASN A 79 18.34 4.94 15.74
C ASN A 79 17.34 4.15 14.87
N TYR A 80 16.90 4.76 13.77
CA TYR A 80 16.02 4.09 12.81
C TYR A 80 16.81 3.19 11.84
N PRO A 81 16.20 2.08 11.37
CA PRO A 81 16.75 1.35 10.22
C PRO A 81 16.84 2.26 9.00
N ILE A 82 17.78 1.97 8.09
CA ILE A 82 17.88 2.75 6.86
C ILE A 82 16.68 2.46 5.95
N ASP A 83 16.23 3.48 5.21
CA ASP A 83 14.99 3.40 4.42
C ASP A 83 15.01 2.26 3.39
N VAL A 84 16.18 1.98 2.81
CA VAL A 84 16.39 0.87 1.86
C VAL A 84 16.11 -0.49 2.52
N GLU A 85 16.53 -0.70 3.77
CA GLU A 85 16.24 -1.94 4.50
C GLU A 85 14.74 -2.06 4.77
N ILE A 86 14.09 -0.97 5.17
CA ILE A 86 12.65 -0.96 5.45
C ILE A 86 11.83 -1.36 4.22
N VAL A 87 12.06 -0.72 3.07
CA VAL A 87 11.31 -1.05 1.85
C VAL A 87 11.66 -2.44 1.32
N THR A 88 12.91 -2.87 1.51
CA THR A 88 13.36 -4.21 1.09
C THR A 88 12.72 -5.30 1.95
N ASP A 89 12.59 -5.11 3.25
CA ASP A 89 11.89 -6.02 4.15
C ASP A 89 10.43 -6.20 3.76
N VAL A 90 9.72 -5.07 3.59
CA VAL A 90 8.31 -5.05 3.19
C VAL A 90 8.15 -5.70 1.82
N GLY A 91 8.97 -5.31 0.86
CA GLY A 91 8.98 -5.89 -0.48
C GLY A 91 9.24 -7.39 -0.48
N ASN A 92 10.22 -7.86 0.29
CA ASN A 92 10.54 -9.28 0.44
C ASN A 92 9.38 -10.08 1.02
N HIS A 93 8.63 -9.53 1.97
CA HIS A 93 7.42 -10.16 2.49
C HIS A 93 6.38 -10.33 1.38
N LEU A 94 6.13 -9.27 0.61
CA LEU A 94 5.11 -9.25 -0.43
C LEU A 94 5.43 -10.17 -1.61
N ARG A 95 6.68 -10.20 -2.10
CA ARG A 95 7.05 -11.13 -3.17
C ARG A 95 6.96 -12.60 -2.75
N LYS A 96 7.16 -12.92 -1.46
CA LYS A 96 7.00 -14.29 -0.94
C LYS A 96 5.54 -14.75 -1.03
N MET A 97 4.59 -13.86 -0.77
CA MET A 97 3.16 -14.14 -0.98
C MET A 97 2.88 -14.47 -2.44
N VAL A 98 3.41 -13.68 -3.38
CA VAL A 98 3.27 -13.95 -4.83
C VAL A 98 3.90 -15.27 -5.21
N ALA A 99 5.12 -15.53 -4.74
CA ALA A 99 5.88 -16.74 -5.04
C ALA A 99 5.15 -18.03 -4.61
N ASN A 100 4.31 -17.97 -3.55
CA ASN A 100 3.46 -19.10 -3.17
C ASN A 100 2.43 -19.43 -4.26
N SER A 101 1.95 -18.44 -5.00
CA SER A 101 0.99 -18.64 -6.09
C SER A 101 1.65 -18.91 -7.44
N CYS A 102 2.96 -18.78 -7.58
CA CYS A 102 3.66 -18.96 -8.86
C CYS A 102 3.71 -20.43 -9.32
N SER A 103 3.75 -20.63 -10.63
CA SER A 103 4.06 -21.94 -11.20
C SER A 103 5.56 -22.23 -11.06
N SER A 104 5.86 -23.49 -10.75
CA SER A 104 7.22 -24.06 -10.71
C SER A 104 7.15 -25.52 -11.15
N GLU A 105 8.29 -26.14 -11.45
CA GLU A 105 8.34 -27.56 -11.82
C GLU A 105 7.67 -28.46 -10.79
N LYS A 106 7.90 -28.19 -9.49
CA LYS A 106 7.32 -28.96 -8.38
C LYS A 106 5.85 -28.61 -8.12
N TYR A 107 5.46 -27.37 -8.38
CA TYR A 107 4.11 -26.87 -8.12
C TYR A 107 3.58 -26.09 -9.33
N PRO A 108 3.04 -26.76 -10.37
CA PRO A 108 2.59 -26.09 -11.59
C PRO A 108 1.45 -25.09 -11.37
N SER A 109 0.66 -25.26 -10.32
CA SER A 109 -0.47 -24.37 -9.96
C SER A 109 -0.22 -23.54 -8.70
N GLY A 110 1.03 -23.41 -8.26
CA GLY A 110 1.38 -22.81 -6.98
C GLY A 110 1.30 -23.76 -5.80
N LYS A 111 1.86 -23.33 -4.68
CA LYS A 111 1.82 -24.02 -3.39
C LYS A 111 0.45 -23.81 -2.75
N ALA A 112 -0.03 -24.83 -2.05
CA ALA A 112 -1.19 -24.67 -1.19
C ALA A 112 -0.86 -23.67 -0.06
N ASP A 113 -1.71 -22.66 0.10
CA ASP A 113 -1.58 -21.61 1.11
C ASP A 113 -2.97 -21.30 1.68
N ARG A 114 -3.02 -20.74 2.89
CA ARG A 114 -4.26 -20.26 3.49
C ARG A 114 -4.83 -19.07 2.71
N MET A 115 -3.94 -18.26 2.14
CA MET A 115 -4.31 -17.08 1.37
C MET A 115 -4.57 -17.47 -0.09
N PRO A 116 -5.75 -17.13 -0.66
CA PRO A 116 -6.09 -17.47 -2.03
C PRO A 116 -5.11 -16.82 -3.04
N PRO A 117 -4.84 -17.46 -4.20
CA PRO A 117 -3.92 -16.91 -5.19
C PRO A 117 -4.28 -15.50 -5.67
N ALA A 118 -5.58 -15.21 -5.80
CA ALA A 118 -6.09 -13.88 -6.13
C ALA A 118 -5.53 -12.78 -5.21
N ILE A 119 -5.52 -13.04 -3.89
CA ILE A 119 -5.07 -12.08 -2.88
C ILE A 119 -3.56 -11.89 -2.97
N ASN A 120 -2.81 -12.98 -3.10
CA ASN A 120 -1.36 -12.96 -3.30
C ASN A 120 -0.97 -12.13 -4.54
N TYR A 121 -1.67 -12.31 -5.66
CA TYR A 121 -1.39 -11.55 -6.88
C TYR A 121 -1.75 -10.08 -6.76
N ILE A 122 -2.86 -9.72 -6.10
CA ILE A 122 -3.22 -8.32 -5.88
C ILE A 122 -2.12 -7.61 -5.09
N HIS A 123 -1.78 -8.11 -3.90
CA HIS A 123 -0.74 -7.49 -3.06
C HIS A 123 0.61 -7.44 -3.78
N GLY A 124 0.96 -8.52 -4.49
CA GLY A 124 2.16 -8.57 -5.31
C GLY A 124 2.24 -7.48 -6.38
N ALA A 125 1.26 -7.48 -7.28
CA ALA A 125 1.26 -6.61 -8.45
C ALA A 125 1.15 -5.13 -8.07
N VAL A 126 0.30 -4.84 -7.09
CA VAL A 126 0.08 -3.50 -6.58
C VAL A 126 1.36 -2.95 -5.96
N HIS A 127 2.01 -3.70 -5.07
CA HIS A 127 3.17 -3.19 -4.34
C HIS A 127 4.48 -3.33 -5.10
N TYR A 128 4.57 -4.22 -6.10
CA TYR A 128 5.73 -4.28 -6.99
C TYR A 128 5.91 -2.95 -7.75
N ASN A 129 4.80 -2.33 -8.20
CA ASN A 129 4.81 -1.03 -8.86
C ASN A 129 4.44 0.14 -7.94
N GLY A 130 4.13 -0.13 -6.67
CA GLY A 130 3.73 0.90 -5.71
C GLY A 130 4.84 1.92 -5.46
N GLY A 131 4.46 3.14 -5.06
CA GLY A 131 5.41 4.18 -4.64
C GLY A 131 5.50 4.23 -3.12
N PHE A 132 6.70 4.06 -2.57
CA PHE A 132 6.93 4.08 -1.13
C PHE A 132 7.15 5.51 -0.62
N LEU A 133 6.38 5.87 0.41
CA LEU A 133 6.47 7.13 1.14
C LEU A 133 6.95 6.81 2.55
N LEU A 134 8.12 7.33 2.95
CA LEU A 134 8.71 7.05 4.26
C LEU A 134 8.59 8.25 5.21
N PHE A 135 7.99 7.97 6.37
CA PHE A 135 7.83 8.93 7.47
C PHE A 135 8.53 8.42 8.72
N ASN A 136 8.92 9.31 9.61
CA ASN A 136 9.47 8.90 10.90
C ASN A 136 8.43 8.15 11.73
N ASP A 137 7.22 8.70 11.81
CA ASP A 137 6.08 8.16 12.54
C ASP A 137 4.76 8.69 11.96
N PHE A 138 3.66 8.43 12.68
CA PHE A 138 2.32 8.83 12.27
C PHE A 138 2.11 10.35 12.33
N ALA A 139 2.66 11.03 13.34
CA ALA A 139 2.51 12.47 13.49
C ALA A 139 3.22 13.22 12.35
N ASP A 140 4.42 12.75 11.99
CA ASP A 140 5.16 13.21 10.84
C ASP A 140 4.35 13.04 9.53
N ALA A 141 3.77 11.86 9.33
CA ALA A 141 2.89 11.61 8.18
C ALA A 141 1.69 12.56 8.12
N ILE A 142 0.97 12.77 9.24
CA ILE A 142 -0.15 13.72 9.29
C ILE A 142 0.31 15.12 8.90
N SER A 143 1.46 15.57 9.38
CA SER A 143 1.98 16.91 9.08
C SER A 143 2.16 17.11 7.57
N HIS A 144 2.71 16.10 6.88
CA HIS A 144 2.89 16.11 5.43
C HIS A 144 1.56 15.97 4.69
N PHE A 145 0.70 15.02 5.07
CA PHE A 145 -0.62 14.87 4.45
C PHE A 145 -1.56 16.06 4.70
N SER A 146 -1.25 16.95 5.65
CA SER A 146 -1.97 18.20 5.89
C SER A 146 -1.41 19.39 5.09
N ASN A 147 -0.22 19.24 4.49
CA ASN A 147 0.40 20.26 3.66
C ASN A 147 -0.17 20.21 2.23
N LYS A 148 -0.59 21.37 1.70
CA LYS A 148 -1.23 21.45 0.37
C LYS A 148 -0.33 21.03 -0.79
N GLU A 149 0.93 21.44 -0.77
CA GLU A 149 1.89 21.12 -1.83
C GLU A 149 2.15 19.61 -1.89
N PHE A 150 2.26 18.98 -0.72
CA PHE A 150 2.36 17.53 -0.61
C PHE A 150 1.07 16.84 -1.10
N GLN A 151 -0.10 17.32 -0.70
CA GLN A 151 -1.39 16.78 -1.15
C GLN A 151 -1.55 16.84 -2.68
N GLU A 152 -1.15 17.94 -3.31
CA GLU A 152 -1.20 18.10 -4.76
C GLU A 152 -0.24 17.12 -5.46
N SER A 153 0.98 17.01 -4.97
CA SER A 153 1.98 16.07 -5.49
C SER A 153 1.52 14.61 -5.34
N PHE A 154 1.00 14.26 -4.16
CA PHE A 154 0.42 12.95 -3.88
C PHE A 154 -0.77 12.63 -4.80
N LYS A 155 -1.66 13.61 -5.00
CA LYS A 155 -2.79 13.46 -5.93
C LYS A 155 -2.30 13.23 -7.36
N ASN A 156 -1.29 13.96 -7.81
CA ASN A 156 -0.72 13.79 -9.15
C ASN A 156 -0.12 12.39 -9.31
N PHE A 157 0.63 11.90 -8.32
CA PHE A 157 1.14 10.53 -8.33
C PHE A 157 0.02 9.50 -8.50
N VAL A 158 -1.06 9.60 -7.70
CA VAL A 158 -2.17 8.65 -7.78
C VAL A 158 -2.98 8.77 -9.08
N THR A 159 -3.24 9.99 -9.56
CA THR A 159 -4.16 10.20 -10.70
C THR A 159 -3.48 10.17 -12.07
N ILE A 160 -2.22 10.59 -12.15
CA ILE A 160 -1.45 10.69 -13.40
C ILE A 160 -0.60 9.44 -13.58
N GLU A 161 0.23 9.09 -12.60
CA GLU A 161 1.07 7.88 -12.69
C GLU A 161 0.27 6.60 -12.46
N LYS A 162 -0.91 6.69 -11.84
CA LYS A 162 -1.81 5.55 -11.57
C LYS A 162 -1.14 4.43 -10.76
N ARG A 163 -0.24 4.82 -9.85
CA ARG A 163 0.48 3.91 -8.96
C ARG A 163 -0.11 3.97 -7.55
N GLU A 164 -0.04 2.86 -6.83
CA GLU A 164 -0.52 2.79 -5.46
C GLU A 164 0.51 3.38 -4.49
N PRO A 165 0.13 4.32 -3.63
CA PRO A 165 1.01 4.83 -2.58
C PRO A 165 1.07 3.86 -1.40
N VAL A 166 2.28 3.58 -0.93
CA VAL A 166 2.53 2.75 0.25
C VAL A 166 3.20 3.58 1.33
N THR A 167 2.47 3.89 2.38
CA THR A 167 2.98 4.64 3.54
C THR A 167 3.69 3.70 4.49
N LEU A 168 4.96 3.99 4.78
CA LEU A 168 5.78 3.24 5.74
C LEU A 168 6.33 4.17 6.81
N PHE A 169 6.43 3.64 8.04
CA PHE A 169 7.01 4.35 9.18
C PHE A 169 8.35 3.75 9.57
N ARG A 170 9.33 4.62 9.84
CA ARG A 170 10.63 4.23 10.40
C ARG A 170 10.48 3.73 11.82
N ASN A 171 9.67 4.41 12.63
CA ASN A 171 9.23 3.92 13.92
C ASN A 171 8.10 2.90 13.76
N ARG A 172 8.42 1.61 13.92
CA ARG A 172 7.43 0.52 13.89
C ARG A 172 6.67 0.35 15.20
N ASN A 173 7.17 0.94 16.29
CA ASN A 173 6.60 0.85 17.65
C ASN A 173 5.76 2.09 17.96
N TYR A 174 4.67 2.30 17.22
CA TYR A 174 3.70 3.34 17.56
C TYR A 174 2.60 2.77 18.46
N ASP A 175 2.19 3.53 19.48
CA ASP A 175 1.07 3.16 20.32
C ASP A 175 -0.23 3.33 19.53
N ARG A 176 -0.92 2.21 19.27
CA ARG A 176 -2.20 2.22 18.54
C ARG A 176 -3.32 2.85 19.35
N MET A 177 -3.23 2.79 20.68
CA MET A 177 -4.24 3.33 21.60
C MET A 177 -4.19 4.84 21.67
N GLU A 178 -2.99 5.42 21.58
CA GLU A 178 -2.77 6.87 21.54
C GLU A 178 -3.58 7.54 20.41
N TYR A 179 -3.73 6.89 19.26
CA TYR A 179 -4.39 7.46 18.08
C TYR A 179 -5.83 6.99 17.85
N THR A 180 -6.35 6.04 18.64
CA THR A 180 -7.77 5.64 18.61
C THR A 180 -8.63 6.42 19.61
N ALA A 181 -8.02 7.06 20.60
CA ALA A 181 -8.70 7.80 21.67
C ALA A 181 -8.84 9.31 21.43
N HIS A 182 -8.18 9.87 20.43
CA HIS A 182 -8.41 11.25 20.02
C HIS A 182 -9.49 11.30 18.94
N ASP A 183 -10.55 12.06 19.21
CA ASP A 183 -11.61 12.48 18.28
C ASP A 183 -11.04 13.20 17.04
N LEU A 184 -10.29 12.48 16.20
CA LEU A 184 -9.87 12.92 14.88
C LEU A 184 -11.08 12.78 13.95
N ILE A 185 -12.05 13.67 14.17
CA ILE A 185 -13.08 14.01 13.23
C ILE A 185 -12.38 14.80 12.11
N PHE A 186 -12.09 14.13 10.99
CA PHE A 186 -11.84 14.78 9.71
C PHE A 186 -13.11 15.47 9.21
#